data_AF-A0A961LR77-F1
#
_entry.id   AF-A0A961LR77-F1
#
_cell.length_a   1.000
_cell.length_b   1.000
_cell.length_c   1.000
_cell.angle_alpha   90.00
_cell.angle_beta   90.00
_cell.angle_gamma   90.00
#
_symmetry.space_group_name_H-M   'P 1'
#
loop_
_entity.id
_entity.type
_entity.pdbx_description
1 polymer ?
#
loop_
_entity_poly.entity_id
_entity_poly.type
_entity_poly.pdbx_seq_one_letter_code
_entity_poly.pdbx_strand_id
1 'polypeptide(L)'
;MEALNVDEMVAQLLASEGFSSGEEVAYVDADEISTIEGFDEETAEELQARAREFLDKLEAELDAERKALGVDDALKEIDGLTTAMLVTLGKDGVKSLEDFAGCAVDDLCGWSERKDGEVQRFEGLLAEYKVSRADAEAMIMQARIKAGWVTEEELMAAAEPEAGEGEEAAGAETAGA
;
A
#
# COMPACT_ATOMS: atom_id res chain seq x y z
N MET A 1 20.70 5.37 -3.55
CA MET A 1 21.87 4.90 -2.78
C MET A 1 22.62 5.98 -2.01
N GLU A 2 22.59 7.26 -2.40
CA GLU A 2 23.16 8.37 -1.61
C GLU A 2 22.67 8.39 -0.14
N ALA A 3 21.45 7.90 0.10
CA ALA A 3 20.86 7.67 1.42
C ALA A 3 21.69 6.79 2.37
N LEU A 4 22.51 5.86 1.85
CA LEU A 4 23.31 4.93 2.66
C LEU A 4 24.61 5.56 3.18
N ASN A 5 24.91 6.81 2.78
CA ASN A 5 26.16 7.51 3.11
C ASN A 5 27.42 6.67 2.78
N VAL A 6 27.37 6.01 1.62
CA VAL A 6 28.48 5.26 1.03
C VAL A 6 29.15 6.11 -0.05
N ASP A 7 30.41 5.84 -0.35
CA ASP A 7 31.08 6.51 -1.46
C ASP A 7 30.50 6.09 -2.82
N GLU A 8 30.80 6.89 -3.85
CA GLU A 8 30.26 6.70 -5.20
C GLU A 8 30.67 5.36 -5.82
N MET A 9 31.86 4.84 -5.51
CA MET A 9 32.33 3.56 -6.04
C MET A 9 31.56 2.39 -5.42
N VAL A 10 31.35 2.41 -4.11
CA VAL A 10 30.51 1.43 -3.39
C VAL A 10 29.07 1.47 -3.91
N ALA A 11 28.51 2.67 -4.10
CA ALA A 11 27.17 2.81 -4.67
C ALA A 11 27.08 2.26 -6.10
N GLN A 12 28.09 2.50 -6.94
CA GLN A 12 28.12 1.96 -8.30
C GLN A 12 28.21 0.44 -8.31
N LEU A 13 29.02 -0.16 -7.43
CA LEU A 13 29.16 -1.62 -7.30
C LEU A 13 27.83 -2.28 -6.87
N LEU A 14 27.19 -1.75 -5.84
CA LEU A 14 25.86 -2.22 -5.42
C LEU A 14 24.85 -2.11 -6.58
N ALA A 15 24.90 -1.03 -7.36
CA ALA A 15 23.95 -0.82 -8.45
C ALA A 15 24.19 -1.80 -9.61
N SER A 16 25.45 -2.12 -9.91
CA SER A 16 25.79 -3.11 -10.95
C SER A 16 25.32 -4.51 -10.59
N GLU A 17 25.22 -4.81 -9.30
CA GLU A 17 24.73 -6.08 -8.77
C GLU A 17 23.20 -6.11 -8.60
N GLY A 18 22.53 -5.00 -8.95
CA GLY A 18 21.07 -4.91 -8.99
C GLY A 18 20.43 -4.21 -7.80
N PHE A 19 21.20 -3.86 -6.77
CA PHE A 19 20.66 -3.16 -5.60
C PHE A 19 20.19 -1.75 -5.98
N SER A 20 18.88 -1.56 -5.91
CA SER A 20 18.22 -0.35 -6.39
C SER A 20 17.81 0.60 -5.26
N SER A 21 17.72 0.09 -4.02
CA SER A 21 17.23 0.83 -2.87
C SER A 21 17.99 0.49 -1.58
N GLY A 22 17.93 1.39 -0.59
CA GLY A 22 18.49 1.11 0.74
C GLY A 22 17.71 0.03 1.49
N GLU A 23 16.43 -0.14 1.19
CA GLU A 23 15.59 -1.21 1.77
C GLU A 23 16.06 -2.59 1.32
N GLU A 24 16.38 -2.74 0.02
CA GLU A 24 16.95 -3.98 -0.52
C GLU A 24 18.27 -4.32 0.18
N VAL A 25 19.18 -3.34 0.30
CA VAL A 25 20.45 -3.53 1.01
C VAL A 25 20.23 -3.87 2.50
N ALA A 26 19.24 -3.27 3.16
CA ALA A 26 18.98 -3.47 4.58
C ALA A 26 18.52 -4.90 4.95
N TYR A 27 17.83 -5.58 4.02
CA TYR A 27 17.08 -6.81 4.31
C TYR A 27 17.40 -8.01 3.42
N VAL A 28 18.26 -7.84 2.41
CA VAL A 28 18.82 -8.95 1.64
C VAL A 28 19.70 -9.85 2.53
N ASP A 29 20.01 -11.07 2.07
CA ASP A 29 21.01 -11.89 2.76
C ASP A 29 22.40 -11.24 2.69
N ALA A 30 23.15 -11.27 3.80
CA ALA A 30 24.48 -10.66 3.87
C ALA A 30 25.44 -11.32 2.86
N ASP A 31 25.26 -12.63 2.61
CA ASP A 31 26.02 -13.39 1.62
C ASP A 31 25.89 -12.85 0.19
N GLU A 32 24.73 -12.27 -0.16
CA GLU A 32 24.52 -11.67 -1.49
C GLU A 32 25.32 -10.37 -1.65
N ILE A 33 25.52 -9.63 -0.56
CA ILE A 33 26.35 -8.41 -0.55
C ILE A 33 27.84 -8.76 -0.46
N SER A 34 28.23 -9.78 0.32
CA SER A 34 29.64 -10.16 0.46
C SER A 34 30.21 -10.88 -0.77
N THR A 35 29.36 -11.32 -1.70
CA THR A 35 29.77 -11.89 -3.00
C THR A 35 30.26 -10.81 -3.98
N ILE A 36 29.95 -9.54 -3.73
CA ILE A 36 30.37 -8.42 -4.56
C ILE A 36 31.90 -8.28 -4.54
N GLU A 37 32.52 -8.08 -5.71
CA GLU A 37 33.97 -7.96 -5.80
C GLU A 37 34.50 -6.84 -4.89
N GLY A 38 35.36 -7.21 -3.95
CA GLY A 38 35.99 -6.27 -3.01
C GLY A 38 35.22 -6.08 -1.70
N PHE A 39 34.08 -6.75 -1.49
CA PHE A 39 33.37 -6.75 -0.22
C PHE A 39 33.66 -8.05 0.54
N ASP A 40 33.53 -7.97 1.87
CA ASP A 40 33.58 -9.11 2.78
C ASP A 40 32.31 -9.10 3.67
N GLU A 41 32.16 -10.15 4.49
CA GLU A 41 31.02 -10.31 5.40
C GLU A 41 30.91 -9.14 6.38
N GLU A 42 32.03 -8.63 6.90
CA GLU A 42 32.04 -7.47 7.81
C GLU A 42 31.53 -6.20 7.10
N THR A 43 31.99 -5.96 5.87
CA THR A 43 31.54 -4.83 5.05
C THR A 43 30.06 -4.95 4.73
N ALA A 44 29.59 -6.16 4.40
CA ALA A 44 28.17 -6.41 4.16
C ALA A 44 27.33 -6.06 5.39
N GLU A 45 27.66 -6.60 6.57
CA GLU A 45 26.96 -6.31 7.82
C GLU A 45 26.94 -4.81 8.14
N GLU A 46 28.06 -4.11 7.94
CA GLU A 46 28.16 -2.66 8.16
C GLU A 46 27.22 -1.88 7.22
N LEU A 47 27.21 -2.22 5.93
CA LEU A 47 26.34 -1.60 4.93
C LEU A 47 24.87 -1.80 5.29
N GLN A 48 24.48 -3.01 5.69
CA GLN A 48 23.12 -3.28 6.11
C GLN A 48 22.74 -2.51 7.39
N ALA A 49 23.66 -2.43 8.37
CA ALA A 49 23.42 -1.68 9.60
C ALA A 49 23.17 -0.19 9.31
N ARG A 50 23.98 0.42 8.43
CA ARG A 50 23.78 1.80 7.99
C ARG A 50 22.48 1.98 7.22
N ALA A 51 22.12 1.00 6.37
CA ALA A 51 20.87 1.02 5.64
C ALA A 51 19.66 1.02 6.58
N ARG A 52 19.65 0.14 7.58
CA ARG A 52 18.60 0.09 8.61
C ARG A 52 18.54 1.39 9.41
N GLU A 53 19.68 1.91 9.85
CA GLU A 53 19.72 3.18 10.58
C GLU A 53 19.16 4.35 9.76
N PHE A 54 19.43 4.38 8.45
CA PHE A 54 18.85 5.38 7.56
C PHE A 54 17.33 5.23 7.45
N LEU A 55 16.83 4.00 7.26
CA LEU A 55 15.39 3.73 7.18
C LEU A 55 14.66 4.11 8.47
N ASP A 56 15.24 3.79 9.63
CA ASP A 56 14.69 4.17 10.94
C ASP A 56 14.59 5.69 11.11
N LYS A 57 15.62 6.43 10.66
CA LYS A 57 15.61 7.90 10.65
C LYS A 57 14.54 8.44 9.73
N LEU A 58 14.45 7.92 8.50
CA LEU A 58 13.45 8.32 7.53
C LEU A 58 12.02 8.07 8.05
N GLU A 59 11.77 6.90 8.64
CA GLU A 59 10.47 6.57 9.25
C GLU A 59 10.14 7.51 10.41
N ALA A 60 11.11 7.85 11.27
CA ALA A 60 10.91 8.81 12.35
C ALA A 60 10.60 10.23 11.84
N GLU A 61 11.27 10.66 10.78
CA GLU A 61 11.01 11.96 10.13
C GLU A 61 9.62 12.02 9.52
N LEU A 62 9.23 10.98 8.77
CA LEU A 62 7.90 10.87 8.17
C LEU A 62 6.80 10.79 9.25
N ASP A 63 7.02 10.04 10.33
CA ASP A 63 6.05 9.95 11.43
C ASP A 63 5.89 11.29 12.16
N ALA A 64 6.99 12.05 12.32
CA ALA A 64 6.94 13.40 12.86
C ALA A 64 6.19 14.36 11.93
N GLU A 65 6.42 14.30 10.62
CA GLU A 65 5.70 15.10 9.62
C GLU A 65 4.21 14.76 9.62
N ARG A 66 3.86 13.47 9.61
CA ARG A 66 2.48 12.98 9.71
C ARG A 66 1.77 13.56 10.94
N LYS A 67 2.41 13.48 12.11
CA LYS A 67 1.89 14.06 13.36
C LYS A 67 1.74 15.57 13.28
N ALA A 68 2.70 16.27 12.68
CA ALA A 68 2.63 17.72 12.48
C ALA A 68 1.48 18.13 11.55
N LEU A 69 1.13 17.28 10.58
CA LEU A 69 -0.04 17.44 9.71
C LEU A 69 -1.36 17.14 10.43
N GLY A 70 -1.31 16.52 11.62
CA GLY A 70 -2.48 16.16 12.42
C GLY A 70 -3.20 14.91 11.93
N VAL A 71 -2.48 14.01 11.25
CA VAL A 71 -3.00 12.71 10.83
C VAL A 71 -3.02 11.76 12.02
N ASP A 72 -4.15 11.09 12.25
CA ASP A 72 -4.38 10.23 13.39
C ASP A 72 -3.57 8.93 13.33
N ASP A 73 -3.17 8.43 14.51
CA ASP A 73 -2.46 7.15 14.65
C ASP A 73 -3.31 5.96 14.19
N ALA A 74 -4.64 6.08 14.24
CA ALA A 74 -5.57 5.04 13.82
C ALA A 74 -5.42 4.66 12.32
N LEU A 75 -4.96 5.60 11.48
CA LEU A 75 -4.69 5.30 10.07
C LEU A 75 -3.45 4.41 9.87
N LYS A 76 -2.54 4.31 10.86
CA LYS A 76 -1.41 3.36 10.81
C LYS A 76 -1.88 1.91 10.94
N GLU A 77 -3.12 1.68 11.37
CA GLU A 77 -3.68 0.33 11.51
C GLU A 77 -4.35 -0.18 10.24
N ILE A 78 -4.31 0.57 9.14
CA ILE A 78 -4.81 0.13 7.84
C ILE A 78 -3.68 -0.60 7.11
N ASP A 79 -3.87 -1.90 6.88
CA ASP A 79 -2.90 -2.71 6.16
C ASP A 79 -2.75 -2.18 4.73
N GLY A 80 -1.51 -1.91 4.34
CA GLY A 80 -1.15 -1.34 3.04
C GLY A 80 -0.84 0.16 3.06
N LEU A 81 -1.16 0.89 4.15
CA LEU A 81 -0.75 2.28 4.32
C LEU A 81 0.65 2.38 4.95
N THR A 82 1.56 3.05 4.25
CA THR A 82 2.89 3.40 4.77
C THR A 82 2.88 4.80 5.38
N THR A 83 3.84 5.12 6.26
CA THR A 83 3.94 6.44 6.85
C THR A 83 4.15 7.54 5.80
N ALA A 84 4.85 7.25 4.71
CA ALA A 84 4.96 8.16 3.56
C ALA A 84 3.60 8.46 2.92
N MET A 85 2.77 7.43 2.68
CA MET A 85 1.42 7.62 2.17
C MET A 85 0.55 8.45 3.13
N LEU A 86 0.67 8.23 4.43
CA LEU A 86 -0.05 8.99 5.46
C LEU A 86 0.33 10.48 5.45
N VAL A 87 1.59 10.81 5.20
CA VAL A 87 2.03 12.19 4.99
C VAL A 87 1.36 12.79 3.75
N THR A 88 1.32 12.06 2.64
CA THR A 88 0.68 12.52 1.40
C THR A 88 -0.82 12.74 1.56
N LEU A 89 -1.52 11.83 2.23
CA LEU A 89 -2.93 11.97 2.61
C LEU A 89 -3.15 13.19 3.53
N GLY A 90 -2.30 13.36 4.54
CA GLY A 90 -2.38 14.48 5.47
C GLY A 90 -2.21 15.85 4.83
N LYS A 91 -1.38 15.95 3.78
CA LYS A 91 -1.20 17.17 2.97
C LYS A 91 -2.46 17.56 2.20
N ASP A 92 -3.28 16.57 1.80
CA ASP A 92 -4.56 16.80 1.12
C ASP A 92 -5.76 16.90 2.09
N GLY A 93 -5.51 16.76 3.39
CA GLY A 93 -6.53 16.93 4.43
C GLY A 93 -7.22 15.65 4.87
N VAL A 94 -6.81 14.49 4.35
CA VAL A 94 -7.28 13.17 4.81
C VAL A 94 -6.48 12.79 6.05
N LYS A 95 -7.07 12.97 7.24
CA LYS A 95 -6.36 12.91 8.52
C LYS A 95 -6.90 11.89 9.50
N SER A 96 -8.15 11.46 9.34
CA SER A 96 -8.81 10.51 10.23
C SER A 96 -9.34 9.28 9.48
N LEU A 97 -9.74 8.25 10.24
CA LEU A 97 -10.45 7.10 9.66
C LEU A 97 -11.74 7.51 8.95
N GLU A 98 -12.45 8.53 9.46
CA GLU A 98 -13.68 9.05 8.82
C GLU A 98 -13.38 9.69 7.47
N ASP A 99 -12.33 10.51 7.40
CA ASP A 99 -11.93 11.15 6.14
C ASP A 99 -11.55 10.09 5.09
N PHE A 100 -10.74 9.10 5.49
CA PHE A 100 -10.26 8.06 4.58
C PHE A 100 -11.37 7.06 4.18
N ALA A 101 -12.28 6.71 5.09
CA ALA A 101 -13.45 5.89 4.78
C ALA A 101 -14.39 6.55 3.74
N GLY A 102 -14.40 7.88 3.73
CA GLY A 102 -15.12 8.72 2.78
C GLY A 102 -14.50 8.79 1.38
N CYS A 103 -13.23 8.42 1.22
CA CYS A 103 -12.57 8.44 -0.07
C CYS A 103 -13.21 7.45 -1.06
N ALA A 104 -13.26 7.84 -2.32
CA ALA A 104 -13.44 6.94 -3.43
C ALA A 104 -12.10 6.32 -3.83
N VAL A 105 -12.16 5.14 -4.46
CA VAL A 105 -10.97 4.47 -4.99
C VAL A 105 -10.25 5.35 -6.03
N ASP A 106 -11.01 6.13 -6.81
CA ASP A 106 -10.48 7.07 -7.79
C ASP A 106 -9.71 8.24 -7.14
N ASP A 107 -10.03 8.62 -5.90
CA ASP A 107 -9.28 9.66 -5.17
C ASP A 107 -7.86 9.17 -4.87
N LEU A 108 -7.66 7.87 -4.66
CA LEU A 108 -6.36 7.28 -4.35
C LEU A 108 -5.56 6.94 -5.61
N CYS A 109 -6.18 6.30 -6.61
CA CYS A 109 -5.50 5.76 -7.78
C CYS A 109 -5.63 6.62 -9.05
N GLY A 110 -6.52 7.61 -9.04
CA GLY A 110 -6.83 8.46 -10.19
C GLY A 110 -7.75 7.79 -11.23
N TRP A 111 -8.47 8.62 -11.98
CA TRP A 111 -9.40 8.18 -13.03
C TRP A 111 -9.02 8.74 -14.39
N SER A 112 -9.66 8.21 -15.44
CA SER A 112 -9.56 8.75 -16.78
C SER A 112 -10.97 9.04 -17.30
N GLU A 113 -11.17 10.20 -17.90
CA GLU A 113 -12.45 10.56 -18.52
C GLU A 113 -12.25 10.96 -19.99
N ARG A 114 -13.29 10.74 -20.80
CA ARG A 114 -13.27 11.14 -22.21
C ARG A 114 -14.07 12.42 -22.38
N LYS A 115 -13.41 13.48 -22.85
CA LYS A 115 -14.01 14.78 -23.12
C LYS A 115 -13.60 15.25 -24.51
N ASP A 116 -14.57 15.61 -25.34
CA ASP A 116 -14.36 16.07 -26.71
C ASP A 116 -13.55 15.10 -27.61
N GLY A 117 -13.68 13.79 -27.35
CA GLY A 117 -13.00 12.75 -28.11
C GLY A 117 -11.61 12.37 -27.60
N GLU A 118 -11.02 13.18 -26.71
CA GLU A 118 -9.72 12.96 -26.08
C GLU A 118 -9.86 12.32 -24.70
N VAL A 119 -8.88 11.48 -24.31
CA VAL A 119 -8.81 10.88 -22.98
C VAL A 119 -7.95 11.77 -22.10
N GLN A 120 -8.51 12.28 -21.01
CA GLN A 120 -7.81 13.03 -19.98
C GLN A 120 -7.58 12.14 -18.77
N ARG A 121 -6.36 12.14 -18.22
CA ARG A 121 -5.97 11.38 -17.03
C ARG A 121 -5.86 12.33 -15.85
N PHE A 122 -6.46 11.95 -14.73
CA PHE A 122 -6.34 12.63 -13.44
C PHE A 122 -5.59 11.70 -12.48
N GLU A 123 -4.62 12.26 -11.77
CA GLU A 123 -3.84 11.51 -10.78
C GLU A 123 -4.56 11.50 -9.44
N GLY A 124 -4.51 10.35 -8.76
CA GLY A 124 -4.98 10.23 -7.39
C GLY A 124 -3.87 10.53 -6.38
N LEU A 125 -4.26 10.70 -5.12
CA LEU A 125 -3.38 11.06 -4.02
C LEU A 125 -2.20 10.08 -3.84
N LEU A 126 -2.41 8.80 -4.14
CA LEU A 126 -1.41 7.76 -3.94
C LEU A 126 -0.81 7.24 -5.27
N ALA A 127 -0.96 8.00 -6.37
CA ALA A 127 -0.48 7.59 -7.68
C ALA A 127 1.04 7.33 -7.71
N GLU A 128 1.84 8.10 -6.95
CA GLU A 128 3.29 7.93 -6.87
C GLU A 128 3.71 6.56 -6.31
N TYR A 129 2.90 6.00 -5.42
CA TYR A 129 3.17 4.72 -4.74
C TYR A 129 2.68 3.51 -5.54
N LYS A 130 2.10 3.73 -6.72
CA LYS A 130 1.60 2.67 -7.61
C LYS A 130 0.57 1.74 -6.95
N VAL A 131 -0.23 2.29 -6.04
CA VAL A 131 -1.33 1.57 -5.39
C VAL A 131 -2.30 1.06 -6.46
N SER A 132 -2.59 -0.24 -6.43
CA SER A 132 -3.57 -0.81 -7.35
C SER A 132 -4.98 -0.43 -6.91
N ARG A 133 -5.92 -0.44 -7.87
CA ARG A 133 -7.33 -0.13 -7.59
C ARG A 133 -7.92 -1.09 -6.53
N ALA A 134 -7.49 -2.35 -6.54
CA ALA A 134 -7.91 -3.36 -5.57
C ALA A 134 -7.34 -3.10 -4.16
N ASP A 135 -6.06 -2.72 -4.07
CA ASP A 135 -5.46 -2.39 -2.77
C ASP A 135 -6.09 -1.13 -2.17
N ALA A 136 -6.35 -0.12 -3.00
CA ALA A 136 -7.07 1.08 -2.58
C ALA A 136 -8.48 0.77 -2.07
N GLU A 137 -9.22 -0.10 -2.78
CA GLU A 137 -10.52 -0.57 -2.33
C GLU A 137 -10.43 -1.31 -0.99
N ALA A 138 -9.46 -2.22 -0.84
CA ALA A 138 -9.24 -2.95 0.41
C ALA A 138 -8.92 -2.02 1.58
N MET A 139 -8.04 -1.02 1.38
CA MET A 139 -7.70 -0.03 2.40
C MET A 139 -8.92 0.80 2.82
N ILE A 140 -9.72 1.28 1.85
CA ILE A 140 -10.94 2.05 2.14
C ILE A 140 -11.96 1.19 2.90
N MET A 141 -12.12 -0.08 2.52
CA MET A 141 -13.03 -1.00 3.21
C MET A 141 -12.58 -1.25 4.65
N GLN A 142 -11.29 -1.47 4.90
CA GLN A 142 -10.75 -1.58 6.26
C GLN A 142 -11.07 -0.33 7.09
N ALA A 143 -10.91 0.86 6.51
CA ALA A 143 -11.22 2.11 7.20
C ALA A 143 -12.71 2.27 7.49
N ARG A 144 -13.60 1.88 6.56
CA ARG A 144 -15.06 1.89 6.78
C ARG A 144 -15.47 0.96 7.91
N ILE A 145 -14.85 -0.22 8.02
CA ILE A 145 -15.10 -1.14 9.12
C ILE A 145 -14.64 -0.52 10.45
N LYS A 146 -13.40 -0.02 10.50
CA LYS A 146 -12.85 0.62 11.70
C LYS A 146 -13.60 1.90 12.11
N ALA A 147 -14.14 2.65 11.15
CA ALA A 147 -14.99 3.82 11.38
C ALA A 147 -16.45 3.45 11.75
N GLY A 148 -16.83 2.18 11.64
CA GLY A 148 -18.19 1.71 11.93
C GLY A 148 -19.22 2.05 10.85
N TRP A 149 -18.79 2.39 9.65
CA TRP A 149 -19.67 2.64 8.49
C TRP A 149 -20.22 1.35 7.88
N VAL A 150 -19.49 0.25 8.06
CA VAL A 150 -19.84 -1.10 7.60
C VAL A 150 -19.54 -2.07 8.72
N THR A 151 -20.48 -2.96 9.03
CA THR A 151 -20.27 -4.05 9.99
C THR A 151 -19.64 -5.26 9.32
N GLU A 152 -18.88 -6.04 10.09
CA GLU A 152 -18.27 -7.27 9.58
C GLU A 152 -19.32 -8.31 9.13
N GLU A 153 -20.50 -8.28 9.74
CA GLU A 153 -21.66 -9.10 9.35
C GLU A 153 -22.23 -8.69 7.98
N GLU A 154 -22.37 -7.39 7.70
CA GLU A 154 -22.82 -6.90 6.39
C GLU A 154 -21.84 -7.24 5.27
N LEU A 155 -20.54 -7.27 5.60
CA LEU A 155 -19.49 -7.61 4.65
C LEU A 155 -19.46 -9.12 4.34
N MET A 156 -19.68 -9.96 5.35
CA MET A 156 -19.88 -11.40 5.15
C MET A 156 -21.14 -11.69 4.33
N ALA A 157 -22.24 -11.01 4.62
CA ALA A 157 -23.49 -11.15 3.87
C ALA A 157 -23.37 -10.72 2.40
N ALA A 158 -22.54 -9.71 2.10
CA ALA A 158 -22.26 -9.27 0.72
C ALA A 158 -21.27 -10.18 -0.03
N ALA A 159 -20.48 -10.98 0.68
CA ALA A 159 -19.52 -11.93 0.13
C ALA A 159 -20.13 -13.32 -0.14
N GLU A 160 -21.30 -13.62 0.43
CA GLU A 160 -22.07 -14.80 0.07
C GLU A 160 -22.65 -14.61 -1.34
N PRO A 161 -22.31 -15.47 -2.32
CA PRO A 161 -23.08 -15.48 -3.56
C PRO A 161 -24.50 -15.88 -3.18
N GLU A 162 -25.49 -15.04 -3.53
CA GLU A 162 -26.92 -15.36 -3.46
C GLU A 162 -27.15 -16.81 -3.91
N ALA A 163 -27.24 -17.71 -2.93
CA ALA A 163 -27.41 -19.13 -3.15
C ALA A 163 -28.87 -19.34 -3.51
N GLY A 164 -29.17 -19.16 -4.80
CA GLY A 164 -30.37 -19.58 -5.52
C GLY A 164 -31.68 -19.59 -4.73
N GLU A 165 -32.54 -18.60 -4.99
CA GLU A 165 -33.98 -18.81 -4.85
C GLU A 165 -34.46 -19.83 -5.90
N GLY A 166 -34.26 -21.10 -5.59
CA GLY A 166 -35.12 -22.17 -6.06
C GLY A 166 -36.06 -22.54 -4.93
N GLU A 167 -37.34 -22.18 -5.03
CA GLU A 167 -38.39 -22.82 -4.24
C GLU A 167 -39.46 -23.42 -5.16
N GLU A 168 -39.62 -24.73 -5.01
CA GLU A 168 -40.49 -25.68 -5.69
C GLU A 168 -41.95 -25.61 -5.21
N ALA A 169 -42.90 -26.08 -6.05
CA ALA A 169 -43.95 -27.06 -5.69
C ALA A 169 -44.88 -27.28 -6.92
N ALA A 170 -44.86 -28.41 -7.63
CA ALA A 170 -45.32 -29.77 -7.30
C ALA A 170 -46.86 -30.00 -7.44
N GLY A 171 -47.20 -31.01 -8.25
CA GLY A 171 -48.50 -31.72 -8.30
C GLY A 171 -49.31 -31.47 -9.58
N ALA A 172 -49.84 -32.45 -10.32
CA ALA A 172 -49.88 -33.90 -10.21
C ALA A 172 -50.33 -34.48 -11.57
N GLU A 173 -49.95 -35.74 -11.78
CA GLU A 173 -50.49 -36.72 -12.74
C GLU A 173 -51.89 -36.47 -13.34
N THR A 174 -52.04 -36.80 -14.63
CA THR A 174 -52.90 -37.94 -15.02
C THR A 174 -52.42 -38.52 -16.36
N ALA A 175 -52.17 -39.82 -16.36
CA ALA A 175 -51.95 -40.63 -17.55
C ALA A 175 -53.28 -41.13 -18.13
N GLY A 176 -53.35 -41.25 -19.46
CA GLY A 176 -54.03 -42.35 -20.16
C GLY A 176 -55.47 -42.12 -20.63
N ALA A 177 -55.64 -42.00 -21.96
CA ALA A 177 -56.27 -43.02 -22.81
C ALA A 177 -56.09 -42.66 -24.29
#